data_AF-E8QYK0-F1
#
_entry.id   AF-E8QYK0-F1
#
_cell.length_a   1.000
_cell.length_b   1.000
_cell.length_c   1.000
_cell.angle_alpha   90.00
_cell.angle_beta   90.00
_cell.angle_gamma   90.00
#
_symmetry.space_group_name_H-M   'P 1'
#
loop_
_entity.id
_entity.type
_entity.pdbx_description
1 polymer ?
#
loop_
_entity_poly.entity_id
_entity_poly.type
_entity_poly.pdbx_seq_one_letter_code
_entity_poly.pdbx_strand_id
1 'polypeptide(L)'
;MPPSHDSSPPSATEFGFDPLGLDRHQLETLWSEWLSLDDHTMPGLVTRFREAIRAADRLGEVDLGVRLRLALVTIAFDQGQYPEALNAFAWAEAKLAANPELESQHPIMPHLVRLSHALCLSALSDYPTIPRDHIEAVYGELARRLDRLGEDHGLLYWLRCFTELDMLNHDAARHAFATWNRHTHADVLDDPTCSAYLRVYYYAELGEDAKAFDEAQRVFEAQGAHHSLRPHTIGRLLEPLRRQGRLAEAARLQAEGLRLIETRRAGDARLPLALHLAFLTRTDQLARAYALDRTYGRSVVEQGSPWQRYHYLCSSAMLWRHLAETGRLREIEAATQGDASPSLPQSPESPAERAARLSASSRALALAFDRREGHHRFLEHWTATVEQPPTITPIEPQ
;
A
#
# COMPACT_ATOMS: atom_id res chain seq x y z
N MET A 1 -20.47 3.51 51.40
CA MET A 1 -19.65 4.59 50.79
C MET A 1 -18.76 3.95 49.75
N PRO A 2 -19.08 4.05 48.46
CA PRO A 2 -18.17 3.64 47.39
C PRO A 2 -17.23 4.81 47.03
N PRO A 3 -15.99 4.56 46.59
CA PRO A 3 -15.09 5.60 46.14
C PRO A 3 -15.42 5.99 44.69
N SER A 4 -15.36 7.30 44.43
CA SER A 4 -15.48 7.93 43.12
C SER A 4 -14.26 7.63 42.25
N HIS A 5 -14.47 6.97 41.11
CA HIS A 5 -13.48 6.90 40.03
C HIS A 5 -13.61 8.14 39.15
N ASP A 6 -12.68 9.08 39.33
CA ASP A 6 -12.45 10.17 38.41
C ASP A 6 -11.65 9.63 37.21
N SER A 7 -12.21 9.73 36.01
CA SER A 7 -11.66 9.20 34.76
C SER A 7 -11.37 10.37 33.83
N SER A 8 -10.26 11.07 34.06
CA SER A 8 -9.69 11.99 33.08
C SER A 8 -8.71 11.22 32.19
N PRO A 9 -8.73 11.42 30.85
CA PRO A 9 -7.74 10.81 29.97
C PRO A 9 -6.35 11.42 30.25
N PRO A 10 -5.26 10.65 30.06
CA PRO A 10 -3.92 11.17 30.28
C PRO A 10 -3.63 12.31 29.31
N SER A 11 -3.18 13.45 29.85
CA SER A 11 -2.72 14.59 29.06
C SER A 11 -1.35 14.29 28.43
N ALA A 12 -1.10 14.88 27.26
CA ALA A 12 0.12 14.75 26.44
C ALA A 12 1.45 15.20 27.11
N THR A 13 1.48 15.37 28.42
CA THR A 13 2.61 15.83 29.23
C THR A 13 3.37 14.71 29.95
N GLU A 14 2.94 13.44 29.87
CA GLU A 14 3.65 12.32 30.52
C GLU A 14 4.97 11.90 29.84
N PHE A 15 5.37 12.52 28.72
CA PHE A 15 6.63 12.23 28.02
C PHE A 15 7.58 13.44 27.87
N GLY A 16 7.50 14.46 28.75
CA GLY A 16 8.56 15.47 28.87
C GLY A 16 8.94 16.18 27.56
N PHE A 17 7.97 16.49 26.69
CA PHE A 17 8.22 17.23 25.45
C PHE A 17 8.13 18.74 25.72
N ASP A 18 9.28 19.41 25.74
CA ASP A 18 9.35 20.86 25.64
C ASP A 18 9.16 21.29 24.17
N PRO A 19 8.12 22.05 23.81
CA PRO A 19 7.88 22.49 22.43
C PRO A 19 8.89 23.55 21.92
N LEU A 20 9.89 23.94 22.73
CA LEU A 20 10.92 24.90 22.35
C LEU A 20 12.35 24.33 22.50
N GLY A 21 12.83 23.66 21.44
CA GLY A 21 14.26 23.57 21.17
C GLY A 21 14.90 22.20 21.42
N LEU A 22 14.56 21.23 20.57
CA LEU A 22 15.38 20.02 20.43
C LEU A 22 16.81 20.42 20.05
N ASP A 23 17.77 20.02 20.87
CA ASP A 23 19.20 20.15 20.57
C ASP A 23 19.72 18.96 19.74
N ARG A 24 20.97 19.04 19.29
CA ARG A 24 21.60 17.98 18.48
C ARG A 24 21.59 16.62 19.20
N HIS A 25 21.81 16.58 20.50
CA HIS A 25 21.87 15.33 21.25
C HIS A 25 20.50 14.65 21.29
N GLN A 26 19.43 15.42 21.53
CA GLN A 26 18.06 14.91 21.52
C GLN A 26 17.65 14.37 20.14
N LEU A 27 18.12 15.00 19.06
CA LEU A 27 17.87 14.53 17.70
C LEU A 27 18.62 13.22 17.38
N GLU A 28 19.86 13.07 17.83
CA GLU A 28 20.63 11.82 17.70
C GLU A 28 20.04 10.69 18.54
N THR A 29 19.50 11.00 19.72
CA THR A 29 18.76 10.05 20.55
C THR A 29 17.50 9.57 19.84
N LEU A 30 16.69 10.48 19.26
CA LEU A 30 15.53 10.11 18.46
C LEU A 30 15.90 9.21 17.27
N TRP A 31 16.97 9.55 16.57
CA TRP A 31 17.49 8.74 15.47
C TRP A 31 17.84 7.32 15.95
N SER A 32 18.57 7.22 17.06
CA SER A 32 18.97 5.94 17.65
C SER A 32 17.78 5.12 18.15
N GLU A 33 16.79 5.77 18.78
CA GLU A 33 15.52 5.15 19.16
C GLU A 33 14.81 4.55 17.95
N TRP A 34 14.69 5.32 16.86
CA TRP A 34 14.04 4.85 15.65
C TRP A 34 14.73 3.63 15.04
N LEU A 35 16.06 3.61 15.00
CA LEU A 35 16.82 2.43 14.54
C LEU A 35 16.55 1.17 15.36
N SER A 36 16.12 1.32 16.62
CA SER A 36 15.81 0.22 17.53
C SER A 36 14.32 -0.15 17.56
N LEU A 37 13.46 0.55 16.82
CA LEU A 37 12.04 0.24 16.79
C LEU A 37 11.76 -1.02 15.96
N ASP A 38 11.06 -1.98 16.57
CA ASP A 38 10.52 -3.15 15.86
C ASP A 38 9.26 -2.80 15.04
N ASP A 39 8.59 -1.68 15.36
CA ASP A 39 7.36 -1.23 14.72
C ASP A 39 7.38 0.28 14.43
N HIS A 40 7.39 0.64 13.15
CA HIS A 40 7.39 2.02 12.67
C HIS A 40 5.97 2.59 12.44
N THR A 41 4.92 1.83 12.75
CA THR A 41 3.52 2.26 12.61
C THR A 41 2.97 2.99 13.84
N MET A 42 3.80 3.18 14.88
CA MET A 42 3.38 3.80 16.14
C MET A 42 2.75 5.19 15.93
N PRO A 43 1.55 5.46 16.50
CA PRO A 43 0.88 6.74 16.38
C PRO A 43 1.76 7.90 16.86
N GLY A 44 1.74 9.02 16.13
CA GLY A 44 2.47 10.23 16.50
C GLY A 44 3.92 10.29 16.02
N LEU A 45 4.51 9.18 15.53
CA LEU A 45 5.89 9.18 15.00
C LEU A 45 6.10 10.20 13.88
N VAL A 46 5.16 10.29 12.92
CA VAL A 46 5.24 11.29 11.83
C VAL A 46 5.26 12.72 12.37
N THR A 47 4.51 13.02 13.43
CA THR A 47 4.53 14.35 14.07
C THR A 47 5.87 14.61 14.76
N ARG A 48 6.37 13.63 15.53
CA ARG A 48 7.66 13.71 16.22
C ARG A 48 8.82 13.94 15.24
N PHE A 49 8.84 13.21 14.12
CA PHE A 49 9.85 13.37 13.08
C PHE A 49 9.75 14.73 12.36
N ARG A 50 8.53 15.25 12.12
CA ARG A 50 8.36 16.61 11.58
C ARG A 50 8.94 17.69 12.50
N GLU A 51 8.75 17.54 13.81
CA GLU A 51 9.32 18.48 14.79
C GLU A 51 10.84 18.39 14.85
N ALA A 52 11.38 17.17 14.84
CA ALA A 52 12.82 16.91 14.80
C ALA A 52 13.47 17.48 13.54
N ILE A 53 12.84 17.30 12.38
CA ILE A 53 13.27 17.87 11.10
C ILE A 53 13.33 19.40 11.18
N ARG A 54 12.28 20.04 11.70
CA ARG A 54 12.27 21.51 11.87
C ARG A 54 13.37 21.98 12.82
N ALA A 55 13.72 21.20 13.84
CA ALA A 55 14.82 21.53 14.74
C ALA A 55 16.18 21.38 14.05
N ALA A 56 16.42 20.27 13.34
CA ALA A 56 17.63 20.07 12.55
C ALA A 56 17.85 21.21 11.54
N ASP A 57 16.79 21.61 10.83
CA ASP A 57 16.84 22.73 9.87
C ASP A 57 17.22 24.06 10.54
N ARG A 58 16.70 24.35 11.75
CA ARG A 58 17.06 25.57 12.50
C ARG A 58 18.50 25.56 13.00
N LEU A 59 19.02 24.38 13.36
CA LEU A 59 20.39 24.20 13.83
C LEU A 59 21.42 24.18 12.67
N GLY A 60 20.96 24.09 11.42
CA GLY A 60 21.83 23.94 10.26
C GLY A 60 22.47 22.55 10.15
N GLU A 61 21.91 21.54 10.83
CA GLU A 61 22.41 20.16 10.85
C GLU A 61 21.95 19.42 9.60
N VAL A 62 22.63 19.63 8.47
CA VAL A 62 22.23 19.09 7.15
C VAL A 62 22.24 17.56 7.13
N ASP A 63 23.30 16.93 7.63
CA ASP A 63 23.43 15.47 7.68
C ASP A 63 22.28 14.83 8.47
N LEU A 64 22.04 15.32 9.68
CA LEU A 64 20.93 14.84 10.52
C LEU A 64 19.56 15.13 9.89
N GLY A 65 19.44 16.27 9.21
CA GLY A 65 18.25 16.63 8.43
C GLY A 65 17.96 15.67 7.28
N VAL A 66 19.00 15.12 6.62
CA VAL A 66 18.85 14.05 5.61
C VAL A 66 18.45 12.74 6.26
N ARG A 67 19.16 12.32 7.31
CA ARG A 67 18.86 11.08 8.06
C ARG A 67 17.41 11.03 8.53
N LEU A 68 16.95 12.07 9.22
CA LEU A 68 15.58 12.17 9.73
C LEU A 68 14.53 12.15 8.61
N ARG A 69 14.81 12.74 7.45
CA ARG A 69 13.88 12.73 6.32
C ARG A 69 13.81 11.37 5.63
N LEU A 70 14.91 10.64 5.48
CA LEU A 70 14.88 9.27 4.96
C LEU A 70 14.15 8.32 5.91
N ALA A 71 14.33 8.47 7.23
CA ALA A 71 13.50 7.74 8.20
C ALA A 71 12.02 8.11 8.10
N LEU A 72 11.72 9.42 7.93
CA LEU A 72 10.34 9.88 7.73
C LEU A 72 9.71 9.28 6.46
N VAL A 73 10.47 9.04 5.39
CA VAL A 73 9.95 8.35 4.19
C VAL A 73 9.34 7.01 4.58
N THR A 74 10.07 6.16 5.29
CA THR A 74 9.60 4.84 5.73
C THR A 74 8.36 4.96 6.63
N ILE A 75 8.44 5.78 7.69
CA ILE A 75 7.35 5.97 8.65
C ILE A 75 6.08 6.47 7.96
N ALA A 76 6.22 7.50 7.11
CA ALA A 76 5.08 8.09 6.40
C ALA A 76 4.49 7.11 5.39
N PHE A 77 5.32 6.31 4.71
CA PHE A 77 4.86 5.29 3.77
C PHE A 77 4.03 4.20 4.48
N ASP A 78 4.52 3.66 5.60
CA ASP A 78 3.82 2.64 6.38
C ASP A 78 2.46 3.14 6.91
N GLN A 79 2.39 4.43 7.25
CA GLN A 79 1.16 5.09 7.67
C GLN A 79 0.27 5.55 6.50
N GLY A 80 0.68 5.29 5.25
CA GLY A 80 -0.04 5.68 4.03
C GLY A 80 -0.09 7.19 3.79
N GLN A 81 0.81 7.96 4.40
CA GLN A 81 0.99 9.41 4.21
C GLN A 81 1.96 9.67 3.05
N TYR A 82 1.68 9.10 1.87
CA TYR A 82 2.58 9.16 0.71
C TYR A 82 3.01 10.56 0.29
N PRO A 83 2.16 11.62 0.32
CA PRO A 83 2.62 12.97 0.00
C PRO A 83 3.72 13.48 0.94
N GLU A 84 3.65 13.12 2.23
CA GLU A 84 4.68 13.47 3.21
C GLU A 84 5.99 12.74 2.89
N ALA A 85 5.91 11.44 2.59
CA ALA A 85 7.06 10.63 2.18
C ALA A 85 7.73 11.20 0.92
N LEU A 86 6.96 11.51 -0.13
CA LEU A 86 7.47 12.07 -1.38
C LEU A 86 8.15 13.43 -1.18
N ASN A 87 7.57 14.30 -0.34
CA ASN A 87 8.16 15.59 -0.01
C ASN A 87 9.48 15.46 0.76
N ALA A 88 9.53 14.56 1.75
CA ALA A 88 10.73 14.29 2.53
C ALA A 88 11.85 13.72 1.64
N PHE A 89 11.50 12.77 0.76
CA PHE A 89 12.41 12.16 -0.20
C PHE A 89 12.96 13.17 -1.20
N ALA A 90 12.12 14.00 -1.82
CA ALA A 90 12.56 15.00 -2.79
C ALA A 90 13.59 15.99 -2.19
N TRP A 91 13.41 16.39 -0.93
CA TRP A 91 14.40 17.21 -0.24
C TRP A 91 15.70 16.44 0.04
N ALA A 92 15.61 15.21 0.55
CA ALA A 92 16.77 14.38 0.86
C ALA A 92 17.61 14.10 -0.39
N GLU A 93 16.96 13.75 -1.50
CA GLU A 93 17.61 13.56 -2.80
C GLU A 93 18.33 14.81 -3.28
N ALA A 94 17.70 15.98 -3.20
CA ALA A 94 18.35 17.23 -3.59
C ALA A 94 19.62 17.52 -2.75
N LYS A 95 19.62 17.16 -1.46
CA LYS A 95 20.80 17.32 -0.59
C LYS A 95 21.88 16.29 -0.87
N LEU A 96 21.51 15.03 -1.11
CA LEU A 96 22.44 13.96 -1.48
C LEU A 96 23.07 14.21 -2.85
N ALA A 97 22.31 14.72 -3.82
CA ALA A 97 22.83 15.09 -5.13
C ALA A 97 23.85 16.25 -5.03
N ALA A 98 23.61 17.20 -4.14
CA ALA A 98 24.53 18.32 -3.90
C ALA A 98 25.75 17.94 -3.05
N ASN A 99 25.63 16.94 -2.18
CA ASN A 99 26.66 16.51 -1.22
C ASN A 99 26.70 14.97 -1.16
N PRO A 100 27.26 14.30 -2.19
CA PRO A 100 27.22 12.84 -2.28
C PRO A 100 27.89 12.12 -1.10
N GLU A 101 28.86 12.76 -0.46
CA GLU A 101 29.57 12.23 0.70
C GLU A 101 28.65 11.93 1.88
N LEU A 102 27.50 12.61 2.00
CA LEU A 102 26.50 12.37 3.06
C LEU A 102 25.99 10.92 3.06
N GLU A 103 25.93 10.25 1.91
CA GLU A 103 25.51 8.85 1.82
C GLU A 103 26.52 7.90 2.50
N SER A 104 27.79 8.28 2.54
CA SER A 104 28.87 7.47 3.13
C SER A 104 29.16 7.80 4.59
N GLN A 105 28.56 8.87 5.14
CA GLN A 105 28.85 9.35 6.49
C GLN A 105 28.34 8.43 7.60
N HIS A 106 27.33 7.61 7.32
CA HIS A 106 26.77 6.69 8.31
C HIS A 106 26.49 5.32 7.66
N PRO A 107 26.86 4.18 8.31
CA PRO A 107 26.80 2.86 7.67
C PRO A 107 25.44 2.45 7.11
N ILE A 108 24.34 2.90 7.72
CA ILE A 108 22.97 2.57 7.29
C ILE A 108 22.46 3.41 6.10
N MET A 109 23.13 4.52 5.78
CA MET A 109 22.62 5.48 4.80
C MET A 109 22.43 4.91 3.40
N PRO A 110 23.35 4.11 2.83
CA PRO A 110 23.14 3.51 1.51
C PRO A 110 21.86 2.66 1.48
N HIS A 111 21.62 1.87 2.53
CA HIS A 111 20.41 1.07 2.64
C HIS A 111 19.14 1.93 2.70
N LEU A 112 19.12 2.99 3.53
CA LEU A 112 17.96 3.88 3.64
C LEU A 112 17.68 4.67 2.36
N VAL A 113 18.71 5.05 1.63
CA VAL A 113 18.54 5.70 0.32
C VAL A 113 17.93 4.73 -0.68
N ARG A 114 18.43 3.49 -0.76
CA ARG A 114 17.84 2.45 -1.64
C ARG A 114 16.39 2.15 -1.28
N LEU A 115 16.10 1.98 0.02
CA LEU A 115 14.75 1.77 0.51
C LEU A 115 13.83 2.96 0.18
N SER A 116 14.30 4.19 0.38
CA SER A 116 13.51 5.39 0.09
C SER A 116 13.20 5.52 -1.41
N HIS A 117 14.16 5.20 -2.28
CA HIS A 117 13.88 5.10 -3.72
C HIS A 117 12.79 4.08 -4.00
N ALA A 118 12.85 2.90 -3.37
CA ALA A 118 11.88 1.86 -3.62
C ALA A 118 10.45 2.24 -3.19
N LEU A 119 10.32 2.82 -2.00
CA LEU A 119 9.05 3.32 -1.48
C LEU A 119 8.53 4.48 -2.32
N CYS A 120 9.37 5.46 -2.66
CA CYS A 120 8.90 6.63 -3.39
C CYS A 120 8.59 6.32 -4.85
N LEU A 121 9.41 5.53 -5.57
CA LEU A 121 9.12 5.16 -6.96
C LEU A 121 7.83 4.34 -7.09
N SER A 122 7.55 3.44 -6.14
CA SER A 122 6.26 2.74 -6.10
C SER A 122 5.09 3.69 -5.81
N ALA A 123 5.26 4.67 -4.91
CA ALA A 123 4.23 5.68 -4.65
C ALA A 123 3.98 6.64 -5.81
N LEU A 124 4.97 6.95 -6.65
CA LEU A 124 4.80 7.89 -7.77
C LEU A 124 3.77 7.37 -8.79
N SER A 125 3.75 6.05 -9.06
CA SER A 125 2.76 5.40 -9.92
C SER A 125 1.33 5.59 -9.44
N ASP A 126 1.12 5.85 -8.15
CA ASP A 126 -0.22 5.93 -7.57
C ASP A 126 -0.98 7.21 -7.92
N TYR A 127 -0.29 8.23 -8.45
CA TYR A 127 -0.85 9.55 -8.68
C TYR A 127 -0.92 9.88 -10.17
N PRO A 128 -2.11 9.93 -10.79
CA PRO A 128 -2.25 10.23 -12.21
C PRO A 128 -1.89 11.69 -12.55
N THR A 129 -1.79 12.55 -11.53
CA THR A 129 -1.36 13.95 -11.67
C THR A 129 0.15 14.11 -11.81
N ILE A 130 0.94 13.08 -11.45
CA ILE A 130 2.39 13.08 -11.64
C ILE A 130 2.65 12.64 -13.09
N PRO A 131 3.27 13.48 -13.95
CA PRO A 131 3.53 13.12 -15.34
C PRO A 131 4.48 11.92 -15.45
N ARG A 132 4.30 11.08 -16.47
CA ARG A 132 5.18 9.93 -16.72
C ARG A 132 6.65 10.35 -16.85
N ASP A 133 6.93 11.43 -17.57
CA ASP A 133 8.29 11.97 -17.71
C ASP A 133 8.97 12.29 -16.37
N HIS A 134 8.20 12.67 -15.35
CA HIS A 134 8.75 12.90 -14.01
C HIS A 134 9.18 11.58 -13.35
N ILE A 135 8.38 10.51 -13.50
CA ILE A 135 8.71 9.18 -13.00
C ILE A 135 9.99 8.66 -13.69
N GLU A 136 10.07 8.84 -15.01
CA GLU A 136 11.26 8.50 -15.81
C GLU A 136 12.50 9.28 -15.37
N ALA A 137 12.36 10.56 -15.02
CA ALA A 137 13.47 11.36 -14.50
C ALA A 137 14.00 10.84 -13.16
N VAL A 138 13.14 10.36 -12.26
CA VAL A 138 13.55 9.75 -10.99
C VAL A 138 14.27 8.41 -11.24
N TYR A 139 13.79 7.59 -12.19
CA TYR A 139 14.53 6.40 -12.63
C TYR A 139 15.91 6.74 -13.19
N GLY A 140 16.01 7.81 -14.00
CA GLY A 140 17.27 8.29 -14.54
C GLY A 140 18.25 8.74 -13.45
N GLU A 141 17.77 9.37 -12.37
CA GLU A 141 18.63 9.72 -11.24
C GLU A 141 19.10 8.49 -10.47
N LEU A 142 18.21 7.52 -10.21
CA LEU A 142 18.60 6.27 -9.57
C LEU A 142 19.65 5.52 -10.39
N ALA A 143 19.49 5.43 -11.72
CA ALA A 143 20.48 4.81 -12.60
C ALA A 143 21.84 5.52 -12.49
N ARG A 144 21.87 6.87 -12.61
CA ARG A 144 23.10 7.64 -12.44
C ARG A 144 23.73 7.45 -11.06
N ARG A 145 22.92 7.27 -10.01
CA ARG A 145 23.42 6.99 -8.66
C ARG A 145 24.09 5.62 -8.60
N LEU A 146 23.43 4.58 -9.10
CA LEU A 146 23.97 3.21 -9.13
C LEU A 146 25.29 3.17 -9.92
N ASP A 147 25.35 3.84 -11.07
CA ASP A 147 26.58 4.00 -11.85
C ASP A 147 27.73 4.63 -11.05
N ARG A 148 27.46 5.72 -10.31
CA ARG A 148 28.47 6.39 -9.47
C ARG A 148 28.99 5.50 -8.36
N LEU A 149 28.14 4.66 -7.79
CA LEU A 149 28.49 3.71 -6.73
C LEU A 149 29.11 2.42 -7.27
N GLY A 150 29.11 2.20 -8.59
CA GLY A 150 29.54 0.95 -9.21
C GLY A 150 28.61 -0.23 -8.85
N GLU A 151 27.36 0.05 -8.51
CA GLU A 151 26.36 -0.95 -8.14
C GLU A 151 25.65 -1.53 -9.36
N ASP A 152 25.18 -2.77 -9.22
CA ASP A 152 24.39 -3.44 -10.24
C ASP A 152 22.98 -2.82 -10.38
N HIS A 153 22.44 -2.84 -11.60
CA HIS A 153 21.15 -2.22 -11.91
C HIS A 153 19.93 -3.10 -11.56
N GLY A 154 20.11 -4.21 -10.87
CA GLY A 154 19.03 -5.11 -10.45
C GLY A 154 17.90 -4.40 -9.70
N LEU A 155 18.22 -3.48 -8.77
CA LEU A 155 17.23 -2.67 -8.06
C LEU A 155 16.41 -1.79 -9.03
N LEU A 156 17.06 -1.17 -10.00
CA LEU A 156 16.41 -0.32 -11.01
C LEU A 156 15.33 -1.10 -11.77
N TYR A 157 15.68 -2.29 -12.26
CA TYR A 157 14.76 -3.11 -13.04
C TYR A 157 13.70 -3.82 -12.19
N TRP A 158 14.01 -4.14 -10.93
CA TRP A 158 13.02 -4.60 -9.96
C TRP A 158 11.93 -3.54 -9.75
N LEU A 159 12.34 -2.29 -9.47
CA LEU A 159 11.41 -1.17 -9.32
C LEU A 159 10.64 -0.91 -10.60
N ARG A 160 11.33 -0.94 -11.75
CA ARG A 160 10.69 -0.73 -13.04
C ARG A 160 9.58 -1.76 -13.28
N CYS A 161 9.84 -3.03 -13.01
CA CYS A 161 8.81 -4.06 -13.13
C CYS A 161 7.62 -3.76 -12.21
N PHE A 162 7.88 -3.38 -10.95
CA PHE A 162 6.83 -3.05 -9.99
C PHE A 162 5.94 -1.89 -10.48
N THR A 163 6.55 -0.75 -10.82
CA THR A 163 5.84 0.44 -11.31
C THR A 163 5.05 0.17 -12.59
N GLU A 164 5.61 -0.57 -13.55
CA GLU A 164 4.90 -0.86 -14.80
C GLU A 164 3.72 -1.83 -14.57
N LEU A 165 3.80 -2.73 -13.57
CA LEU A 165 2.64 -3.53 -13.16
C LEU A 165 1.53 -2.65 -12.54
N ASP A 166 1.88 -1.69 -11.69
CA ASP A 166 0.90 -0.76 -11.10
C ASP A 166 0.23 0.12 -12.18
N MET A 167 0.98 0.48 -13.23
CA MET A 167 0.49 1.19 -14.41
C MET A 167 -0.28 0.31 -15.40
N LEU A 168 -0.45 -0.99 -15.12
CA LEU A 168 -1.03 -2.00 -16.00
C LEU A 168 -0.27 -2.18 -17.33
N ASN A 169 0.95 -1.67 -17.44
CA ASN A 169 1.80 -1.78 -18.62
C ASN A 169 2.59 -3.11 -18.63
N HIS A 170 1.85 -4.21 -18.75
CA HIS A 170 2.39 -5.57 -18.77
C HIS A 170 3.53 -5.81 -19.77
N ASP A 171 3.59 -5.10 -20.90
CA ASP A 171 4.67 -5.31 -21.88
C ASP A 171 6.00 -4.72 -21.38
N ALA A 172 5.96 -3.51 -20.83
CA ALA A 172 7.12 -2.93 -20.16
C ALA A 172 7.49 -3.72 -18.90
N ALA A 173 6.50 -4.20 -18.13
CA ALA A 173 6.74 -5.05 -16.98
C ALA A 173 7.46 -6.36 -17.37
N ARG A 174 7.06 -7.04 -18.46
CA ARG A 174 7.77 -8.22 -19.00
C ARG A 174 9.21 -7.91 -19.33
N HIS A 175 9.47 -6.79 -20.01
CA HIS A 175 10.83 -6.38 -20.35
C HIS A 175 11.69 -6.12 -19.11
N ALA A 176 11.15 -5.37 -18.15
CA ALA A 176 11.82 -5.06 -16.89
C ALA A 176 12.08 -6.33 -16.06
N PHE A 177 11.08 -7.22 -15.94
CA PHE A 177 11.21 -8.49 -15.22
C PHE A 177 12.26 -9.40 -15.86
N ALA A 178 12.25 -9.54 -17.19
CA ALA A 178 13.26 -10.33 -17.91
C ALA A 178 14.66 -9.74 -17.73
N THR A 179 14.79 -8.41 -17.69
CA THR A 179 16.07 -7.75 -17.48
C THR A 179 16.56 -7.92 -16.05
N TRP A 180 15.69 -7.68 -15.06
CA TRP A 180 15.98 -7.92 -13.65
C TRP A 180 16.45 -9.37 -13.39
N ASN A 181 15.83 -10.37 -14.01
CA ASN A 181 16.25 -11.77 -13.87
C ASN A 181 17.63 -12.09 -14.46
N ARG A 182 18.21 -11.22 -15.29
CA ARG A 182 19.59 -11.37 -15.79
C ARG A 182 20.63 -10.72 -14.88
N HIS A 183 20.20 -9.85 -13.96
CA HIS A 183 21.08 -9.23 -12.98
C HIS A 183 21.44 -10.21 -11.88
N THR A 184 22.60 -10.00 -11.23
CA THR A 184 23.06 -10.85 -10.13
C THR A 184 22.02 -10.88 -9.02
N HIS A 185 21.64 -12.08 -8.59
CA HIS A 185 20.63 -12.37 -7.57
C HIS A 185 20.99 -11.89 -6.15
N ALA A 186 21.78 -10.82 -6.00
CA ALA A 186 21.85 -10.12 -4.73
C ALA A 186 20.42 -9.68 -4.39
N ASP A 187 19.93 -10.09 -3.22
CA ASP A 187 18.58 -9.83 -2.79
C ASP A 187 18.27 -8.33 -2.91
N VAL A 188 17.18 -7.99 -3.61
CA VAL A 188 16.80 -6.59 -3.79
C VAL A 188 16.44 -6.00 -2.44
N LEU A 189 17.04 -4.85 -2.09
CA LEU A 189 16.95 -4.23 -0.76
C LEU A 189 17.49 -5.12 0.37
N ASP A 190 18.42 -6.04 0.04
CA ASP A 190 19.02 -6.97 0.98
C ASP A 190 17.98 -7.95 1.60
N ASP A 191 16.83 -8.17 0.94
CA ASP A 191 15.73 -9.05 1.39
C ASP A 191 15.16 -9.96 0.26
N PRO A 192 15.27 -11.31 0.39
CA PRO A 192 14.72 -12.25 -0.59
C PRO A 192 13.18 -12.22 -0.66
N THR A 193 12.51 -11.77 0.41
CA THR A 193 11.04 -11.70 0.49
C THR A 193 10.48 -10.65 -0.46
N CYS A 194 11.13 -9.48 -0.57
CA CYS A 194 10.78 -8.44 -1.54
C CYS A 194 10.84 -8.97 -2.98
N SER A 195 11.88 -9.74 -3.29
CA SER A 195 12.04 -10.36 -4.61
C SER A 195 10.95 -11.40 -4.89
N ALA A 196 10.63 -12.26 -3.91
CA ALA A 196 9.55 -13.24 -4.03
C ALA A 196 8.18 -12.56 -4.20
N TYR A 197 7.90 -11.51 -3.43
CA TYR A 197 6.65 -10.76 -3.54
C TYR A 197 6.45 -10.14 -4.94
N LEU A 198 7.49 -9.51 -5.53
CA LEU A 198 7.39 -9.00 -6.89
C LEU A 198 7.10 -10.13 -7.89
N ARG A 199 7.72 -11.31 -7.73
CA ARG A 199 7.45 -12.47 -8.60
C ARG A 199 6.01 -12.96 -8.47
N VAL A 200 5.48 -13.05 -7.25
CA VAL A 200 4.05 -13.35 -7.02
C VAL A 200 3.18 -12.33 -7.75
N TYR A 201 3.48 -11.04 -7.58
CA TYR A 201 2.73 -9.97 -8.23
C TYR A 201 2.76 -10.14 -9.76
N TYR A 202 3.95 -10.21 -10.35
CA TYR A 202 4.15 -10.38 -11.78
C TYR A 202 3.40 -11.59 -12.34
N TYR A 203 3.55 -12.76 -11.75
CA TYR A 203 2.92 -13.99 -12.25
C TYR A 203 1.39 -13.96 -12.07
N ALA A 204 0.88 -13.44 -10.96
CA ALA A 204 -0.55 -13.37 -10.71
C ALA A 204 -1.29 -12.46 -11.71
N GLU A 205 -0.71 -11.30 -12.03
CA GLU A 205 -1.27 -10.35 -13.01
C GLU A 205 -1.27 -10.92 -14.43
N LEU A 206 -0.24 -11.70 -14.78
CA LEU A 206 -0.11 -12.30 -16.10
C LEU A 206 -0.88 -13.61 -16.26
N GLY A 207 -1.58 -14.07 -15.22
CA GLY A 207 -2.33 -15.33 -15.24
C GLY A 207 -1.44 -16.57 -15.17
N GLU A 208 -0.17 -16.44 -14.79
CA GLU A 208 0.76 -17.55 -14.60
C GLU A 208 0.61 -18.16 -13.18
N ASP A 209 -0.61 -18.58 -12.85
CA ASP A 209 -1.05 -18.92 -11.49
C ASP A 209 -0.14 -19.90 -10.76
N ALA A 210 0.31 -20.96 -11.43
CA ALA A 210 1.19 -21.98 -10.83
C ALA A 210 2.50 -21.38 -10.31
N LYS A 211 3.12 -20.50 -11.10
CA LYS A 211 4.36 -19.82 -10.70
C LYS A 211 4.12 -18.82 -9.57
N ALA A 212 2.96 -18.16 -9.56
CA ALA A 212 2.59 -17.27 -8.46
C ALA A 212 2.48 -18.04 -7.13
N PHE A 213 1.94 -19.27 -7.14
CA PHE A 213 1.86 -20.11 -5.94
C PHE A 213 3.23 -20.60 -5.46
N ASP A 214 4.11 -20.99 -6.38
CA ASP A 214 5.46 -21.45 -6.03
C ASP A 214 6.26 -20.34 -5.34
N GLU A 215 6.18 -19.11 -5.86
CA GLU A 215 6.87 -17.95 -5.29
C GLU A 215 6.25 -17.49 -3.96
N ALA A 216 4.95 -17.67 -3.78
CA ALA A 216 4.27 -17.29 -2.55
C ALA A 216 4.73 -18.08 -1.33
N GLN A 217 5.22 -19.31 -1.49
CA GLN A 217 5.77 -20.10 -0.39
C GLN A 217 6.94 -19.38 0.28
N ARG A 218 7.83 -18.77 -0.51
CA ARG A 218 8.97 -18.00 0.02
C ARG A 218 8.52 -16.83 0.89
N VAL A 219 7.42 -16.17 0.52
CA VAL A 219 6.85 -15.08 1.32
C VAL A 219 6.18 -15.60 2.60
N PHE A 220 5.54 -16.77 2.54
CA PHE A 220 4.86 -17.35 3.70
C PHE A 220 5.81 -17.98 4.72
N GLU A 221 6.97 -18.46 4.26
CA GLU A 221 8.04 -19.03 5.09
C GLU A 221 8.93 -17.96 5.75
N ALA A 222 8.92 -16.72 5.25
CA ALA A 222 9.68 -15.62 5.82
C ALA A 222 9.26 -15.30 7.26
N GLN A 223 10.26 -15.06 8.14
CA GLN A 223 10.08 -14.69 9.54
C GLN A 223 10.39 -13.19 9.75
N GLY A 224 9.78 -12.54 10.77
CA GLY A 224 10.15 -11.19 11.21
C GLY A 224 9.34 -10.04 10.58
N ALA A 225 9.93 -8.84 10.49
CA ALA A 225 9.28 -7.60 10.03
C ALA A 225 8.64 -7.72 8.62
N HIS A 226 9.15 -8.62 7.78
CA HIS A 226 8.69 -8.92 6.43
C HIS A 226 7.33 -9.62 6.37
N HIS A 227 6.73 -9.94 7.52
CA HIS A 227 5.33 -10.33 7.57
C HIS A 227 4.41 -9.26 6.95
N SER A 228 4.83 -7.99 6.81
CA SER A 228 4.10 -6.89 6.15
C SER A 228 3.65 -7.24 4.72
N LEU A 229 4.44 -8.00 3.96
CA LEU A 229 4.11 -8.40 2.58
C LEU A 229 3.09 -9.54 2.46
N ARG A 230 2.85 -10.27 3.56
CA ARG A 230 1.91 -11.41 3.61
C ARG A 230 0.46 -11.04 3.25
N PRO A 231 -0.18 -10.00 3.84
CA PRO A 231 -1.53 -9.59 3.44
C PRO A 231 -1.62 -9.19 1.95
N HIS A 232 -0.58 -8.55 1.41
CA HIS A 232 -0.52 -8.21 -0.02
C HIS A 232 -0.45 -9.45 -0.90
N THR A 233 0.42 -10.39 -0.53
CA THR A 233 0.59 -11.67 -1.21
C THR A 233 -0.72 -12.45 -1.21
N ILE A 234 -1.38 -12.57 -0.04
CA ILE A 234 -2.68 -13.23 0.09
C ILE A 234 -3.71 -12.61 -0.86
N GLY A 235 -3.87 -11.28 -0.83
CA GLY A 235 -4.82 -10.58 -1.69
C GLY A 235 -4.62 -10.88 -3.17
N ARG A 236 -3.36 -10.95 -3.62
CA ARG A 236 -3.00 -11.24 -5.02
C ARG A 236 -3.21 -12.69 -5.43
N LEU A 237 -3.26 -13.63 -4.49
CA LEU A 237 -3.50 -15.05 -4.78
C LEU A 237 -4.99 -15.43 -4.80
N LEU A 238 -5.89 -14.58 -4.28
CA LEU A 238 -7.32 -14.90 -4.19
C LEU A 238 -7.94 -15.18 -5.56
N GLU A 239 -7.66 -14.34 -6.55
CA GLU A 239 -8.17 -14.51 -7.90
C GLU A 239 -7.53 -15.69 -8.64
N PRO A 240 -6.19 -15.88 -8.64
CA PRO A 240 -5.55 -17.12 -9.11
C PRO A 240 -6.17 -18.39 -8.52
N LEU A 241 -6.40 -18.46 -7.20
CA LEU A 241 -7.02 -19.63 -6.57
C LEU A 241 -8.45 -19.84 -7.06
N ARG A 242 -9.22 -18.76 -7.24
CA ARG A 242 -10.57 -18.82 -7.79
C ARG A 242 -10.57 -19.36 -9.23
N ARG A 243 -9.69 -18.86 -10.10
CA ARG A 243 -9.55 -19.32 -11.50
C ARG A 243 -9.23 -20.81 -11.60
N GLN A 244 -8.41 -21.31 -10.67
CA GLN A 244 -8.04 -22.73 -10.60
C GLN A 244 -9.04 -23.60 -9.83
N GLY A 245 -10.18 -23.04 -9.37
CA GLY A 245 -11.19 -23.78 -8.60
C GLY A 245 -10.76 -24.19 -7.18
N ARG A 246 -9.64 -23.68 -6.66
CA ARG A 246 -9.09 -23.96 -5.31
C ARG A 246 -9.81 -23.15 -4.23
N LEU A 247 -11.15 -23.20 -4.22
CA LEU A 247 -11.99 -22.29 -3.45
C LEU A 247 -11.86 -22.43 -1.93
N ALA A 248 -11.71 -23.65 -1.41
CA ALA A 248 -11.54 -23.88 0.02
C ALA A 248 -10.25 -23.23 0.57
N GLU A 249 -9.17 -23.32 -0.22
CA GLU A 249 -7.91 -22.68 0.11
C GLU A 249 -8.00 -21.16 -0.01
N ALA A 250 -8.66 -20.66 -1.07
CA ALA A 250 -8.93 -19.25 -1.24
C ALA A 250 -9.70 -18.67 -0.04
N ALA A 251 -10.73 -19.37 0.44
CA ALA A 251 -11.51 -18.95 1.60
C ALA A 251 -10.66 -18.89 2.88
N ARG A 252 -9.78 -19.89 3.11
CA ARG A 252 -8.85 -19.91 4.26
C ARG A 252 -7.89 -18.73 4.21
N LEU A 253 -7.21 -18.52 3.08
CA LEU A 253 -6.28 -17.39 2.91
C LEU A 253 -7.01 -16.06 2.99
N GLN A 254 -8.22 -15.96 2.44
CA GLN A 254 -9.05 -14.75 2.52
C GLN A 254 -9.34 -14.37 3.98
N ALA A 255 -9.71 -15.33 4.83
CA ALA A 255 -9.95 -15.08 6.25
C ALA A 255 -8.65 -14.70 6.98
N GLU A 256 -7.55 -15.39 6.69
CA GLU A 256 -6.23 -15.08 7.25
C GLU A 256 -5.78 -13.66 6.90
N GLY A 257 -5.88 -13.27 5.62
CA GLY A 257 -5.47 -11.96 5.13
C GLY A 257 -6.26 -10.82 5.78
N LEU A 258 -7.59 -10.96 5.92
CA LEU A 258 -8.39 -9.95 6.63
C LEU A 258 -7.98 -9.81 8.08
N ARG A 259 -7.72 -10.91 8.79
CA ARG A 259 -7.24 -10.87 10.17
C ARG A 259 -5.90 -10.14 10.29
N LEU A 260 -4.98 -10.37 9.34
CA LEU A 260 -3.69 -9.67 9.31
C LEU A 260 -3.88 -8.15 9.11
N ILE A 261 -4.77 -7.76 8.20
CA ILE A 261 -5.11 -6.34 7.95
C ILE A 261 -5.67 -5.67 9.21
N GLU A 262 -6.61 -6.33 9.89
CA GLU A 262 -7.23 -5.84 11.12
C GLU A 262 -6.22 -5.60 12.24
N THR A 263 -5.28 -6.53 12.41
CA THR A 263 -4.27 -6.43 13.47
C THR A 263 -3.24 -5.33 13.25
N ARG A 264 -3.00 -4.92 12.00
CA ARG A 264 -1.88 -4.03 11.66
C ARG A 264 -2.17 -2.56 11.57
N ARG A 265 -3.43 -2.15 11.39
CA ARG A 265 -3.83 -0.74 11.23
C ARG A 265 -2.93 0.06 10.25
N ALA A 266 -2.27 -0.60 9.30
CA ALA A 266 -1.29 0.00 8.42
C ALA A 266 -1.96 0.65 7.20
N GLY A 267 -1.39 1.75 6.72
CA GLY A 267 -1.95 2.51 5.60
C GLY A 267 -1.81 1.79 4.25
N ASP A 268 -0.87 0.86 4.14
CA ASP A 268 -0.62 0.04 2.95
C ASP A 268 -1.69 -1.05 2.72
N ALA A 269 -2.45 -1.43 3.75
CA ALA A 269 -3.46 -2.48 3.69
C ALA A 269 -4.69 -2.17 2.81
N ARG A 270 -4.77 -0.97 2.22
CA ARG A 270 -5.91 -0.50 1.41
C ARG A 270 -6.07 -1.25 0.08
N LEU A 271 -4.96 -1.56 -0.61
CA LEU A 271 -5.03 -2.39 -1.81
C LEU A 271 -5.52 -3.82 -1.50
N PRO A 272 -4.93 -4.55 -0.52
CA PRO A 272 -5.46 -5.84 -0.10
C PRO A 272 -6.97 -5.82 0.13
N LEU A 273 -7.50 -4.82 0.84
CA LEU A 273 -8.95 -4.69 1.07
C LEU A 273 -9.77 -4.69 -0.24
N ALA A 274 -9.31 -4.02 -1.29
CA ALA A 274 -9.96 -4.02 -2.59
C ALA A 274 -10.01 -5.42 -3.23
N LEU A 275 -8.90 -6.19 -3.12
CA LEU A 275 -8.80 -7.55 -3.65
C LEU A 275 -9.70 -8.54 -2.87
N HIS A 276 -9.70 -8.43 -1.54
CA HIS A 276 -10.60 -9.22 -0.67
C HIS A 276 -12.08 -8.91 -0.98
N LEU A 277 -12.43 -7.64 -1.16
CA LEU A 277 -13.79 -7.23 -1.52
C LEU A 277 -14.23 -7.81 -2.88
N ALA A 278 -13.32 -7.78 -3.86
CA ALA A 278 -13.58 -8.34 -5.18
C ALA A 278 -13.82 -9.86 -5.10
N PHE A 279 -12.96 -10.57 -4.37
CA PHE A 279 -13.08 -12.01 -4.17
C PHE A 279 -14.38 -12.41 -3.47
N LEU A 280 -14.74 -11.74 -2.37
CA LEU A 280 -15.99 -12.02 -1.64
C LEU A 280 -17.21 -11.80 -2.52
N THR A 281 -17.19 -10.76 -3.36
CA THR A 281 -18.28 -10.49 -4.31
C THR A 281 -18.36 -11.58 -5.39
N ARG A 282 -17.24 -11.95 -6.01
CA ARG A 282 -17.19 -13.00 -7.05
C ARG A 282 -17.47 -14.40 -6.53
N THR A 283 -17.42 -14.61 -5.21
CA THR A 283 -17.75 -15.88 -4.55
C THR A 283 -19.13 -15.88 -3.89
N ASP A 284 -19.96 -14.88 -4.18
CA ASP A 284 -21.32 -14.68 -3.65
C ASP A 284 -21.41 -14.59 -2.11
N GLN A 285 -20.31 -14.24 -1.45
CA GLN A 285 -20.24 -14.02 -0.01
C GLN A 285 -20.68 -12.58 0.35
N LEU A 286 -21.87 -12.21 -0.12
CA LEU A 286 -22.35 -10.82 -0.15
C LEU A 286 -22.46 -10.16 1.23
N ALA A 287 -22.87 -10.90 2.26
CA ALA A 287 -22.94 -10.35 3.63
C ALA A 287 -21.56 -9.93 4.15
N ARG A 288 -20.53 -10.76 3.90
CA ARG A 288 -19.14 -10.47 4.28
C ARG A 288 -18.56 -9.33 3.45
N ALA A 289 -18.84 -9.30 2.15
CA ALA A 289 -18.44 -8.21 1.26
C ALA A 289 -19.05 -6.87 1.70
N TYR A 290 -20.35 -6.86 2.02
CA TYR A 290 -21.06 -5.69 2.54
C TYR A 290 -20.47 -5.20 3.86
N ALA A 291 -20.23 -6.08 4.81
CA ALA A 291 -19.60 -5.73 6.09
C ALA A 291 -18.21 -5.10 5.87
N LEU A 292 -17.40 -5.67 4.97
CA LEU A 292 -16.08 -5.13 4.63
C LEU A 292 -16.16 -3.72 4.02
N ASP A 293 -17.09 -3.50 3.07
CA ASP A 293 -17.32 -2.19 2.46
C ASP A 293 -17.78 -1.13 3.48
N ARG A 294 -18.68 -1.53 4.38
CA ARG A 294 -19.20 -0.67 5.44
C ARG A 294 -18.13 -0.27 6.44
N THR A 295 -17.27 -1.20 6.84
CA THR A 295 -16.23 -0.98 7.84
C THR A 295 -15.10 -0.11 7.30
N TYR A 296 -14.61 -0.40 6.09
CA TYR A 296 -13.37 0.21 5.59
C TYR A 296 -13.56 1.22 4.46
N GLY A 297 -14.69 1.20 3.76
CA GLY A 297 -14.84 1.91 2.49
C GLY A 297 -14.66 3.41 2.58
N ARG A 298 -15.16 4.04 3.66
CA ARG A 298 -14.93 5.47 3.90
C ARG A 298 -13.44 5.79 4.07
N SER A 299 -12.75 5.03 4.91
CA SER A 299 -11.31 5.23 5.19
C SER A 299 -10.46 5.07 3.91
N VAL A 300 -10.73 4.04 3.11
CA VAL A 300 -10.00 3.81 1.86
C VAL A 300 -10.24 4.96 0.87
N VAL A 301 -11.48 5.45 0.75
CA VAL A 301 -11.82 6.53 -0.19
C VAL A 301 -11.25 7.88 0.23
N GLU A 302 -11.22 8.18 1.53
CA GLU A 302 -10.74 9.47 2.06
C GLU A 302 -9.20 9.52 2.14
N GLN A 303 -8.55 8.41 2.47
CA GLN A 303 -7.13 8.39 2.83
C GLN A 303 -6.25 7.61 1.85
N GLY A 304 -6.83 6.78 0.96
CA GLY A 304 -6.08 6.02 -0.02
C GLY A 304 -5.50 6.90 -1.12
N SER A 305 -4.38 6.46 -1.68
CA SER A 305 -3.85 7.06 -2.91
C SER A 305 -4.86 6.93 -4.07
N PRO A 306 -4.77 7.75 -5.13
CA PRO A 306 -5.70 7.64 -6.27
C PRO A 306 -5.75 6.23 -6.88
N TRP A 307 -4.64 5.52 -6.93
CA TRP A 307 -4.56 4.14 -7.41
C TRP A 307 -5.25 3.14 -6.47
N GLN A 308 -5.01 3.23 -5.16
CA GLN A 308 -5.72 2.41 -4.17
C GLN A 308 -7.23 2.65 -4.20
N ARG A 309 -7.63 3.93 -4.31
CA ARG A 309 -9.03 4.33 -4.46
C ARG A 309 -9.65 3.77 -5.72
N TYR A 310 -8.93 3.80 -6.84
CA TYR A 310 -9.40 3.26 -8.10
C TYR A 310 -9.79 1.78 -7.97
N HIS A 311 -8.87 0.95 -7.47
CA HIS A 311 -9.12 -0.50 -7.28
C HIS A 311 -10.26 -0.75 -6.30
N TYR A 312 -10.28 -0.05 -5.17
CA TYR A 312 -11.34 -0.20 -4.18
C TYR A 312 -12.72 0.19 -4.72
N LEU A 313 -12.81 1.33 -5.42
CA LEU A 313 -14.05 1.81 -6.02
C LEU A 313 -14.55 0.86 -7.12
N CYS A 314 -13.66 0.20 -7.87
CA CYS A 314 -14.04 -0.85 -8.82
C CYS A 314 -14.69 -2.05 -8.10
N SER A 315 -14.02 -2.58 -7.07
CA SER A 315 -14.54 -3.70 -6.29
C SER A 315 -15.85 -3.37 -5.57
N SER A 316 -15.97 -2.16 -5.03
CA SER A 316 -17.18 -1.67 -4.38
C SER A 316 -18.32 -1.48 -5.37
N ALA A 317 -18.07 -0.87 -6.54
CA ALA A 317 -19.09 -0.74 -7.58
C ALA A 317 -19.61 -2.11 -8.05
N MET A 318 -18.73 -3.10 -8.18
CA MET A 318 -19.10 -4.48 -8.51
C MET A 318 -20.02 -5.09 -7.43
N LEU A 319 -19.68 -4.95 -6.14
CA LEU A 319 -20.52 -5.40 -5.03
C LEU A 319 -21.91 -4.75 -5.07
N TRP A 320 -21.96 -3.42 -5.12
CA TRP A 320 -23.21 -2.67 -5.02
C TRP A 320 -24.13 -2.93 -6.20
N ARG A 321 -23.58 -3.14 -7.40
CA ARG A 321 -24.34 -3.60 -8.56
C ARG A 321 -24.91 -4.99 -8.34
N HIS A 322 -24.10 -5.95 -7.87
CA HIS A 322 -24.59 -7.32 -7.60
C HIS A 322 -25.69 -7.34 -6.54
N LEU A 323 -25.58 -6.50 -5.49
CA LEU A 323 -26.64 -6.30 -4.50
C LEU A 323 -27.92 -5.68 -5.10
N ALA A 324 -27.78 -4.75 -6.05
CA ALA A 324 -28.92 -4.14 -6.74
C ALA A 324 -29.64 -5.15 -7.65
N GLU A 325 -28.89 -5.95 -8.40
CA GLU A 325 -29.41 -6.95 -9.33
C GLU A 325 -30.10 -8.11 -8.60
N THR A 326 -29.53 -8.56 -7.48
CA THR A 326 -30.09 -9.68 -6.70
C THR A 326 -31.16 -9.26 -5.70
N GLY A 327 -31.24 -7.98 -5.34
CA GLY A 327 -32.17 -7.47 -4.33
C GLY A 327 -31.88 -7.92 -2.89
N ARG A 328 -30.73 -8.59 -2.65
CA ARG A 328 -30.40 -9.26 -1.36
C ARG A 328 -29.96 -8.32 -0.25
N LEU A 329 -29.81 -7.02 -0.51
CA LEU A 329 -29.36 -6.08 0.53
C LEU A 329 -30.27 -6.09 1.76
N ARG A 330 -31.60 -6.10 1.56
CA ARG A 330 -32.56 -6.08 2.67
C ARG A 330 -32.45 -7.31 3.56
N GLU A 331 -32.22 -8.47 2.96
CA GLU A 331 -32.03 -9.73 3.69
C GLU A 331 -30.74 -9.69 4.51
N ILE A 332 -29.65 -9.20 3.91
CA ILE A 332 -28.36 -9.03 4.58
C ILE A 332 -28.47 -8.04 5.74
N GLU A 333 -29.10 -6.89 5.53
CA GLU A 333 -29.28 -5.87 6.58
C GLU A 333 -30.16 -6.39 7.72
N ALA A 334 -31.24 -7.10 7.42
CA ALA A 334 -32.10 -7.71 8.43
C ALA A 334 -31.35 -8.78 9.25
N ALA A 335 -30.55 -9.63 8.60
CA ALA A 335 -29.75 -10.63 9.28
C ALA A 335 -28.65 -10.01 10.17
N THR A 336 -28.12 -8.86 9.78
CA THR A 336 -27.05 -8.17 10.53
C THR A 336 -27.60 -7.34 11.71
N GLN A 337 -28.87 -6.89 11.66
CA GLN A 337 -29.52 -6.15 12.75
C GLN A 337 -29.98 -7.04 13.93
N GLY A 338 -29.97 -8.36 13.78
CA GLY A 338 -30.33 -9.31 14.83
C GLY A 338 -29.34 -9.37 16.01
N ASP A 339 -28.11 -8.90 15.81
CA ASP A 339 -27.06 -8.81 16.84
C ASP A 339 -26.69 -7.35 17.14
N ALA A 340 -27.40 -6.75 18.11
CA ALA A 340 -27.02 -5.60 18.95
C ALA A 340 -26.11 -4.46 18.42
N SER A 341 -26.10 -4.17 17.11
CA SER A 341 -25.37 -3.02 16.57
C SER A 341 -26.27 -1.78 16.54
N PRO A 342 -25.77 -0.57 16.87
CA PRO A 342 -26.58 0.65 16.83
C PRO A 342 -27.19 0.80 15.44
N SER A 343 -28.49 1.16 15.40
CA SER A 343 -29.22 1.45 14.18
C SER A 343 -28.42 2.42 13.31
N LEU A 344 -27.77 1.87 12.28
CA LEU A 344 -27.03 2.67 11.32
C LEU A 344 -28.05 3.54 10.59
N PRO A 345 -27.75 4.84 10.36
CA PRO A 345 -28.61 5.68 9.56
C PRO A 345 -28.78 5.05 8.18
N GLN A 346 -30.03 4.76 7.83
CA GLN A 346 -30.37 4.30 6.48
C GLN A 346 -29.87 5.35 5.50
N SER A 347 -28.94 4.96 4.63
CA SER A 347 -28.55 5.82 3.52
C SER A 347 -29.78 6.00 2.64
N PRO A 348 -30.20 7.22 2.30
CA PRO A 348 -31.33 7.43 1.40
C PRO A 348 -31.04 6.96 -0.03
N GLU A 349 -29.76 6.71 -0.35
CA GLU A 349 -29.29 6.22 -1.65
C GLU A 349 -29.59 4.73 -1.82
N SER A 350 -30.27 4.38 -2.92
CA SER A 350 -30.54 2.99 -3.31
C SER A 350 -29.24 2.25 -3.73
N PRO A 351 -29.21 0.90 -3.70
CA PRO A 351 -28.03 0.14 -4.13
C PRO A 351 -27.59 0.46 -5.56
N ALA A 352 -28.55 0.67 -6.46
CA ALA A 352 -28.28 1.01 -7.85
C ALA A 352 -27.66 2.41 -8.00
N GLU A 353 -28.17 3.41 -7.27
CA GLU A 353 -27.59 4.77 -7.27
C GLU A 353 -26.17 4.75 -6.71
N ARG A 354 -25.93 4.00 -5.62
CA ARG A 354 -24.60 3.83 -5.04
C ARG A 354 -23.64 3.17 -6.02
N ALA A 355 -24.06 2.08 -6.67
CA ALA A 355 -23.27 1.41 -7.70
C ALA A 355 -22.90 2.36 -8.84
N ALA A 356 -23.86 3.16 -9.34
CA ALA A 356 -23.63 4.12 -10.40
C ALA A 356 -22.64 5.23 -10.00
N ARG A 357 -22.75 5.77 -8.78
CA ARG A 357 -21.83 6.80 -8.26
C ARG A 357 -20.40 6.27 -8.09
N LEU A 358 -20.25 5.07 -7.53
CA LEU A 358 -18.94 4.42 -7.36
C LEU A 358 -18.31 4.12 -8.72
N SER A 359 -19.10 3.59 -9.66
CA SER A 359 -18.73 3.31 -11.04
C SER A 359 -18.25 4.56 -11.78
N ALA A 360 -18.98 5.67 -11.69
CA ALA A 360 -18.57 6.94 -12.27
C ALA A 360 -17.26 7.47 -11.66
N SER A 361 -17.08 7.31 -10.34
CA SER A 361 -15.88 7.74 -9.62
C SER A 361 -14.64 6.93 -10.01
N SER A 362 -14.75 5.60 -10.08
CA SER A 362 -13.65 4.73 -10.54
C SER A 362 -13.31 4.96 -12.01
N ARG A 363 -14.32 5.19 -12.86
CA ARG A 363 -14.11 5.52 -14.28
C ARG A 363 -13.34 6.82 -14.47
N ALA A 364 -13.64 7.85 -13.68
CA ALA A 364 -12.92 9.12 -13.74
C ALA A 364 -11.43 8.95 -13.40
N LEU A 365 -11.11 8.11 -12.41
CA LEU A 365 -9.72 7.75 -12.08
C LEU A 365 -9.07 6.95 -13.21
N ALA A 366 -9.77 5.95 -13.79
CA ALA A 366 -9.27 5.18 -14.93
C ALA A 366 -8.84 6.09 -16.08
N LEU A 367 -9.70 7.04 -16.46
CA LEU A 367 -9.43 8.00 -17.52
C LEU A 367 -8.25 8.94 -17.19
N ALA A 368 -8.06 9.27 -15.91
CA ALA A 368 -6.92 10.08 -15.48
C ALA A 368 -5.60 9.32 -15.62
N PHE A 369 -5.56 8.05 -15.20
CA PHE A 369 -4.39 7.19 -15.39
C PHE A 369 -4.11 6.93 -16.86
N ASP A 370 -5.11 6.54 -17.65
CA ASP A 370 -4.94 6.30 -19.09
C ASP A 370 -4.40 7.53 -19.83
N ARG A 371 -4.82 8.74 -19.42
CA ARG A 371 -4.26 9.98 -19.96
C ARG A 371 -2.79 10.18 -19.60
N ARG A 372 -2.38 9.84 -18.38
CA ARG A 372 -0.97 9.89 -17.96
C ARG A 372 -0.13 8.91 -18.76
N GLU A 373 -0.65 7.69 -18.96
CA GLU A 373 0.12 6.61 -19.59
C GLU A 373 0.14 6.64 -21.12
N GLY A 374 -0.85 7.27 -21.75
CA GLY A 374 -1.00 7.22 -23.20
C GLY A 374 -1.53 5.89 -23.73
N HIS A 375 -2.22 5.10 -22.89
CA HIS A 375 -2.88 3.84 -23.25
C HIS A 375 -4.19 3.67 -22.48
N HIS A 376 -5.05 2.70 -22.88
CA HIS A 376 -6.41 2.55 -22.35
C HIS A 376 -6.61 1.43 -21.30
N ARG A 377 -5.51 0.95 -20.71
CA ARG A 377 -5.52 -0.27 -19.89
C ARG A 377 -6.31 -0.15 -18.59
N PHE A 378 -6.36 1.02 -17.97
CA PHE A 378 -7.20 1.23 -16.78
C PHE A 378 -8.68 1.25 -17.13
N LEU A 379 -9.07 1.82 -18.28
CA LEU A 379 -10.45 1.78 -18.73
C LEU A 379 -10.86 0.36 -19.15
N GLU A 380 -9.97 -0.41 -19.78
CA GLU A 380 -10.19 -1.83 -20.10
C GLU A 380 -10.39 -2.67 -18.83
N HIS A 381 -9.51 -2.52 -17.83
CA HIS A 381 -9.65 -3.17 -16.53
C HIS A 381 -10.95 -2.78 -15.81
N TRP A 382 -11.29 -1.48 -15.84
CA TRP A 382 -12.53 -0.97 -15.27
C TRP A 382 -13.76 -1.58 -15.97
N THR A 383 -13.75 -1.67 -17.31
CA THR A 383 -14.83 -2.26 -18.10
C THR A 383 -15.04 -3.73 -17.73
N ALA A 384 -13.94 -4.50 -17.67
CA ALA A 384 -13.96 -5.91 -17.31
C ALA A 384 -14.44 -6.16 -15.86
N THR A 385 -14.19 -5.23 -14.95
CA THR A 385 -14.53 -5.38 -13.53
C THR A 385 -15.91 -4.83 -13.18
N VAL A 386 -16.27 -3.68 -13.74
CA VAL A 386 -17.41 -2.84 -13.31
C VAL A 386 -18.57 -2.86 -14.29
N GLU A 387 -18.34 -2.97 -15.61
CA GLU A 387 -19.43 -3.01 -16.59
C GLU A 387 -19.86 -4.42 -16.93
N GLN A 388 -18.94 -5.36 -17.01
CA GLN A 388 -19.28 -6.76 -17.27
C GLN A 388 -19.85 -7.43 -16.02
N PRO A 389 -20.90 -8.27 -16.12
CA PRO A 389 -21.38 -9.04 -14.99
C PRO A 389 -20.24 -9.87 -14.41
N PRO A 390 -20.05 -9.88 -13.07
CA PRO A 390 -18.99 -10.69 -12.49
C PRO A 390 -19.25 -12.18 -12.76
N THR A 391 -18.21 -12.92 -13.16
CA THR A 391 -18.30 -14.38 -13.15
C THR A 391 -18.38 -14.87 -11.71
N ILE A 392 -19.59 -15.23 -11.27
CA ILE A 392 -19.82 -15.72 -9.92
C ILE A 392 -19.40 -17.20 -9.83
N THR A 393 -18.58 -17.51 -8.82
CA THR A 393 -18.14 -18.86 -8.47
C THR A 393 -18.44 -19.07 -6.98
N PRO A 394 -19.69 -19.48 -6.64
CA PRO A 394 -20.13 -19.53 -5.25
C PRO A 394 -19.24 -20.45 -4.42
N ILE A 395 -18.96 -20.04 -3.18
CA ILE A 395 -18.39 -20.91 -2.15
C ILE A 395 -19.53 -21.27 -1.22
N GLU A 396 -19.74 -22.57 -0.98
CA GLU A 396 -20.72 -23.01 0.01
C GLU A 396 -20.35 -22.45 1.39
N PRO A 397 -21.32 -21.93 2.17
CA PRO A 397 -21.06 -21.50 3.53
C PRO A 397 -20.55 -22.71 4.34
N GLN A 398 -19.35 -22.58 4.90
CA GLN A 398 -18.76 -23.57 5.82
C GLN A 398 -19.38 -23.46 7.21
#